data_AF-A0A3B0SRG8-F1
#
_entry.id   AF-A0A3B0SRG8-F1
#
_cell.length_a   1.000
_cell.length_b   1.000
_cell.length_c   1.000
_cell.angle_alpha   90.00
_cell.angle_beta   90.00
_cell.angle_gamma   90.00
#
_symmetry.space_group_name_H-M   'P 1'
#
loop_
_entity.id
_entity.type
_entity.pdbx_description
1 polymer ?
#
loop_
_entity_poly.entity_id
_entity_poly.type
_entity_poly.pdbx_seq_one_letter_code
_entity_poly.pdbx_strand_id
1 'polypeptide(L)'
;MSIPQLGAFATRHIGPRDDDVAAMLEAVGQPSLDALIDAAVPDAIRSHRLPTVDGPLSEVDALARIRRAADKNEVYRSFIGMGYYGTITPGVIQRNVLENPGWYTAYTPYQPEISQGRLEALLNFQTAVTDLTGLEIANS
;
A
#
# COMPACT_ATOMS: atom_id res chain seq x y z
N MET A 1 -2.97 -4.51 30.49
CA MET A 1 -2.75 -5.62 29.52
C MET A 1 -1.37 -5.43 28.93
N SER A 2 -0.55 -6.48 28.89
CA SER A 2 0.79 -6.40 28.26
C SER A 2 0.63 -6.16 26.76
N ILE A 3 1.26 -5.10 26.25
CA ILE A 3 1.35 -4.83 24.81
C ILE A 3 1.92 -6.11 24.16
N PRO A 4 1.21 -6.75 23.21
CA PRO A 4 1.76 -7.89 22.51
C PRO A 4 3.08 -7.47 21.88
N GLN A 5 4.14 -8.26 22.12
CA GLN A 5 5.49 -7.97 21.64
C GLN A 5 5.41 -7.66 20.14
N LEU A 6 5.51 -6.37 19.81
CA LEU A 6 5.39 -5.89 18.43
C LEU A 6 6.43 -6.65 17.61
N GLY A 7 5.99 -7.38 16.59
CA GLY A 7 6.91 -8.02 15.66
C GLY A 7 7.83 -6.96 15.05
N ALA A 8 9.06 -7.34 14.68
CA ALA A 8 10.09 -6.41 14.18
C ALA A 8 9.64 -5.54 12.98
N PHE A 9 8.62 -5.96 12.23
CA PHE A 9 8.02 -5.14 11.16
C PHE A 9 7.18 -3.98 11.71
N ALA A 10 6.42 -4.19 12.78
CA ALA A 10 5.53 -3.16 13.33
C ALA A 10 6.32 -1.93 13.81
N THR A 11 7.52 -2.12 14.34
CA THR A 11 8.42 -1.01 14.73
C THR A 11 8.97 -0.22 13.55
N ARG A 12 9.01 -0.79 12.34
CA ARG A 12 9.39 -0.09 11.10
C ARG A 12 8.19 0.57 10.42
N HIS A 13 7.01 -0.02 10.55
CA HIS A 13 5.78 0.48 9.96
C HIS A 13 5.16 1.62 10.77
N ILE A 14 5.10 1.49 12.09
CA ILE A 14 4.57 2.51 13.00
C ILE A 14 5.67 3.54 13.23
N GLY A 15 5.43 4.78 12.83
CA GLY A 15 6.39 5.89 12.89
C GLY A 15 6.74 6.34 14.32
N PRO A 16 5.74 6.71 15.15
CA PRO A 16 5.99 7.21 16.50
C PRO A 16 6.78 6.24 17.38
N ARG A 17 7.67 6.79 18.19
CA ARG A 17 8.40 6.09 19.26
C ARG A 17 7.76 6.38 20.62
N ASP A 18 8.20 5.67 21.65
CA ASP A 18 7.59 5.76 22.97
C ASP A 18 7.58 7.21 23.52
N ASP A 19 8.66 7.95 23.29
CA ASP A 19 8.75 9.37 23.67
C ASP A 19 7.81 10.27 22.84
N ASP A 20 7.67 10.01 21.54
CA ASP A 20 6.72 10.72 20.68
C ASP A 20 5.28 10.46 21.15
N VAL A 21 4.97 9.20 21.48
CA VAL A 21 3.65 8.79 21.98
C VAL A 21 3.35 9.48 23.30
N ALA A 22 4.31 9.53 24.23
CA ALA A 22 4.14 10.25 25.49
C ALA A 22 3.86 11.74 25.29
N ALA A 23 4.63 12.41 24.43
CA ALA A 23 4.43 13.83 24.11
C ALA A 23 3.08 14.10 23.43
N MET A 24 2.67 13.23 22.49
CA MET A 24 1.37 13.35 21.82
C MET A 24 0.20 13.13 22.80
N LEU A 25 0.32 12.15 23.71
CA LEU A 25 -0.69 11.88 24.74
C LEU A 25 -0.85 13.06 25.70
N GLU A 26 0.25 13.67 26.12
CA GLU A 26 0.24 14.89 26.93
C GLU A 26 -0.47 16.04 26.19
N ALA A 27 -0.15 16.25 24.91
CA ALA A 27 -0.74 17.30 24.09
C ALA A 27 -2.27 17.16 23.92
N VAL A 28 -2.79 15.93 23.89
CA VAL A 28 -4.23 15.66 23.82
C VAL A 28 -4.89 15.40 25.18
N GLY A 29 -4.13 15.52 26.28
CA GLY A 29 -4.61 15.36 27.65
C GLY A 29 -5.04 13.94 28.03
N GLN A 30 -4.49 12.91 27.39
CA GLN A 30 -4.82 11.51 27.65
C GLN A 30 -3.70 10.81 28.43
N PRO A 31 -4.01 10.00 29.45
CA PRO A 31 -3.00 9.35 30.29
C PRO A 31 -2.38 8.10 29.65
N SER A 32 -3.01 7.53 28.61
CA SER A 32 -2.53 6.35 27.89
C SER A 32 -3.21 6.20 26.52
N LEU A 33 -2.66 5.34 25.67
CA LEU A 33 -3.31 4.93 24.42
C LEU A 33 -4.67 4.25 24.67
N ASP A 34 -4.78 3.43 25.71
CA ASP A 34 -6.05 2.78 26.07
C ASP A 34 -7.13 3.82 26.41
N ALA A 35 -6.78 4.83 27.21
CA ALA A 35 -7.71 5.92 27.57
C ALA A 35 -8.11 6.77 26.35
N LEU A 36 -7.18 7.02 25.44
CA LEU A 36 -7.47 7.70 24.17
C LEU A 36 -8.48 6.89 23.32
N ILE A 37 -8.31 5.56 23.23
CA ILE A 37 -9.23 4.69 22.49
C ILE A 37 -10.61 4.63 23.17
N ASP A 38 -10.66 4.52 24.51
CA ASP A 38 -11.90 4.54 25.29
C ASP A 38 -12.70 5.83 25.06
N ALA A 39 -12.01 6.97 24.95
CA ALA A 39 -12.64 8.26 24.71
C ALA A 39 -13.09 8.45 23.25
N ALA A 40 -12.39 7.85 22.28
CA ALA A 40 -12.63 8.07 20.85
C ALA A 40 -13.64 7.08 20.23
N VAL A 41 -13.65 5.82 20.70
CA VAL A 41 -14.48 4.75 20.12
C VAL A 41 -15.59 4.39 21.09
N PRO A 42 -16.88 4.57 20.72
CA PRO A 42 -17.99 4.15 21.58
C PRO A 42 -17.92 2.67 21.91
N ASP A 43 -18.01 2.33 23.21
CA ASP A 43 -17.90 0.95 23.69
C ASP A 43 -18.91 0.00 23.03
N ALA A 44 -20.12 0.50 22.74
CA ALA A 44 -21.18 -0.26 22.09
C ALA A 44 -20.81 -0.87 20.73
N ILE A 45 -19.81 -0.32 20.04
CA ILE A 45 -19.32 -0.84 18.75
C ILE A 45 -17.88 -1.36 18.81
N ARG A 46 -17.24 -1.31 19.99
CA ARG A 46 -15.85 -1.74 20.14
C ARG A 46 -15.77 -3.26 20.22
N SER A 47 -14.92 -3.85 19.39
CA SER A 47 -14.54 -5.25 19.57
C SER A 47 -13.53 -5.39 20.69
N HIS A 48 -13.90 -6.11 21.75
CA HIS A 48 -12.99 -6.52 22.83
C HIS A 48 -12.28 -7.84 22.53
N ARG A 49 -12.55 -8.43 21.36
CA ARG A 49 -11.93 -9.68 20.89
C ARG A 49 -10.96 -9.37 19.76
N LEU A 50 -9.72 -9.79 19.92
CA LEU A 50 -8.75 -9.79 18.84
C LEU A 50 -9.12 -10.87 17.79
N PRO A 51 -8.95 -10.59 16.49
CA PRO A 51 -9.14 -11.60 15.47
C PRO A 51 -8.16 -12.75 15.69
N THR A 52 -8.62 -13.98 15.52
CA THR A 52 -7.75 -15.16 15.56
C THR A 52 -6.94 -15.20 14.26
N VAL A 53 -5.66 -14.84 14.35
CA VAL A 53 -4.71 -14.86 13.24
C VAL A 53 -3.46 -15.64 13.66
N ASP A 54 -2.73 -16.17 12.67
CA ASP A 54 -1.40 -16.72 12.90
C ASP A 54 -0.51 -15.65 13.58
N GLY A 55 0.45 -16.10 14.38
CA GLY A 55 1.41 -15.19 15.00
C GLY A 55 2.19 -14.33 13.98
N PRO A 56 2.78 -13.20 14.42
CA PRO A 56 3.51 -12.32 13.53
C PRO A 56 4.72 -13.04 12.92
N LEU A 57 4.98 -12.76 11.64
CA LEU A 57 6.19 -13.20 10.96
C LEU A 57 7.21 -12.06 10.90
N SER A 58 8.49 -12.41 10.86
CA SER A 58 9.51 -11.46 10.41
C SER A 58 9.31 -11.11 8.94
N GLU A 59 9.86 -10.00 8.47
CA GLU A 59 9.81 -9.64 7.04
C GLU A 59 10.40 -10.75 6.14
N VAL A 60 11.50 -11.36 6.58
CA VAL A 60 12.19 -12.44 5.87
C VAL A 60 11.31 -13.69 5.80
N ASP A 61 10.69 -14.08 6.92
CA ASP A 61 9.82 -15.25 6.97
C ASP A 61 8.54 -15.05 6.17
N ALA A 62 7.99 -13.83 6.17
CA ALA A 62 6.83 -13.45 5.37
C ALA A 62 7.12 -13.59 3.88
N LEU A 63 8.24 -13.03 3.40
CA LEU A 63 8.68 -13.18 2.00
C LEU A 63 8.90 -14.64 1.63
N ALA A 64 9.55 -15.43 2.49
CA ALA A 64 9.76 -16.85 2.25
C ALA A 64 8.43 -17.63 2.19
N ARG A 65 7.45 -17.30 3.05
CA ARG A 65 6.10 -17.90 3.03
C ARG A 65 5.36 -17.57 1.73
N ILE A 66 5.40 -16.32 1.30
CA ILE A 66 4.77 -15.88 0.04
C ILE A 66 5.45 -16.57 -1.14
N ARG A 67 6.79 -16.68 -1.16
CA ARG A 67 7.52 -17.38 -2.21
C ARG A 67 7.11 -18.85 -2.33
N ARG A 68 7.04 -19.58 -1.20
CA ARG A 68 6.57 -20.98 -1.19
C ARG A 68 5.14 -21.14 -1.72
N ALA A 69 4.27 -20.15 -1.51
CA ALA A 69 2.93 -20.16 -2.08
C ALA A 69 2.97 -19.90 -3.60
N ALA A 70 3.73 -18.90 -4.03
CA ALA A 70 3.91 -18.55 -5.44
C ALA A 70 4.55 -19.68 -6.26
N ASP A 71 5.46 -20.47 -5.68
CA ASP A 71 6.13 -21.61 -6.34
C ASP A 71 5.17 -22.76 -6.67
N LYS A 72 3.94 -22.76 -6.14
CA LYS A 72 2.90 -23.72 -6.52
C LYS A 72 2.19 -23.34 -7.82
N ASN A 73 2.39 -22.13 -8.32
CA ASN A 73 1.79 -21.69 -9.58
C ASN A 73 2.56 -22.25 -10.77
N GLU A 74 1.83 -22.70 -11.79
CA GLU A 74 2.41 -23.12 -13.06
C GLU A 74 2.25 -22.01 -14.10
N VAL A 75 3.37 -21.49 -14.60
CA VAL A 75 3.36 -20.41 -15.59
C VAL A 75 3.41 -20.99 -17.00
N TYR A 76 2.26 -21.01 -17.67
CA TYR A 76 2.12 -21.49 -19.04
C TYR A 76 2.27 -20.38 -20.08
N ARG A 77 2.54 -20.77 -21.32
CA ARG A 77 2.26 -19.93 -22.48
C ARG A 77 0.76 -19.95 -22.76
N SER A 78 0.04 -19.00 -22.17
CA SER A 78 -1.41 -18.93 -22.28
C SER A 78 -1.84 -18.19 -23.55
N PHE A 79 -2.51 -18.92 -24.46
CA PHE A 79 -3.14 -18.36 -25.67
C PHE A 79 -4.68 -18.35 -25.56
N ILE A 80 -5.20 -18.28 -24.34
CA ILE A 80 -6.65 -18.26 -24.07
C ILE A 80 -7.30 -17.00 -24.65
N GLY A 81 -6.60 -15.85 -24.62
CA GLY A 81 -7.12 -14.57 -25.07
C GLY A 81 -8.17 -14.01 -24.11
N MET A 82 -9.39 -13.77 -24.61
CA MET A 82 -10.52 -13.25 -23.81
C MET A 82 -10.22 -11.91 -23.09
N GLY A 83 -9.42 -11.04 -23.71
CA GLY A 83 -9.10 -9.71 -23.18
C GLY A 83 -7.77 -9.62 -22.41
N TYR A 84 -7.08 -10.75 -22.17
CA TYR A 84 -5.74 -10.77 -21.60
C TYR A 84 -4.75 -11.42 -22.55
N TYR A 85 -3.67 -10.71 -22.84
CA TYR A 85 -2.63 -11.15 -23.77
C TYR A 85 -1.27 -10.95 -23.11
N GLY A 86 -0.41 -11.97 -23.16
CA GLY A 86 0.96 -11.86 -22.65
C GLY A 86 1.73 -10.77 -23.40
N THR A 87 2.52 -9.99 -22.66
CA THR A 87 3.35 -8.92 -23.20
C THR A 87 4.72 -8.92 -22.53
N ILE A 88 5.69 -8.24 -23.15
CA ILE A 88 7.01 -8.01 -22.55
C ILE A 88 6.97 -6.62 -21.90
N THR A 89 6.94 -6.57 -20.57
CA THR A 89 7.15 -5.30 -19.85
C THR A 89 8.62 -4.89 -20.00
N PRO A 90 8.94 -3.73 -20.59
CA PRO A 90 10.32 -3.29 -20.72
C PRO A 90 10.99 -3.17 -19.35
N GLY A 91 12.17 -3.79 -19.18
CA GLY A 91 12.84 -3.84 -17.87
C GLY A 91 13.16 -2.47 -17.27
N VAL A 92 13.37 -1.46 -18.12
CA VAL A 92 13.55 -0.06 -17.67
C VAL A 92 12.29 0.53 -17.04
N ILE A 93 11.10 0.17 -17.54
CA ILE A 93 9.81 0.61 -16.97
C ILE A 93 9.54 -0.14 -15.67
N GLN A 94 9.74 -1.46 -15.66
CA GLN A 94 9.54 -2.27 -14.46
C GLN A 94 10.38 -1.72 -13.30
N ARG A 95 11.70 -1.55 -13.51
CA ARG A 95 12.62 -1.16 -12.43
C ARG A 95 12.43 0.29 -11.98
N ASN A 96 12.21 1.23 -12.90
CA ASN A 96 12.27 2.66 -12.59
C ASN A 96 10.90 3.32 -12.36
N VAL A 97 9.81 2.63 -12.71
CA VAL A 97 8.43 3.09 -12.49
C VAL A 97 7.70 2.16 -11.53
N LEU A 98 7.49 0.89 -11.91
CA LEU A 98 6.68 -0.04 -11.12
C LEU A 98 7.30 -0.38 -9.75
N GLU A 99 8.61 -0.59 -9.71
CA GLU A 99 9.36 -0.94 -8.49
C GLU A 99 9.96 0.29 -7.77
N ASN A 100 9.59 1.50 -8.18
CA ASN A 100 10.12 2.74 -7.63
C ASN A 100 9.09 3.46 -6.74
N PRO A 101 9.33 3.59 -5.42
CA PRO A 101 8.39 4.24 -4.51
C PRO A 101 8.08 5.69 -4.91
N GLY A 102 9.00 6.40 -5.56
CA GLY A 102 8.74 7.76 -6.06
C GLY A 102 7.58 7.86 -7.05
N TRP A 103 7.19 6.74 -7.69
CA TRP A 103 6.06 6.67 -8.61
C TRP A 103 4.79 6.11 -7.97
N TYR A 104 4.89 5.18 -7.00
CA TYR A 104 3.72 4.46 -6.47
C TYR A 104 3.26 4.90 -5.07
N THR A 105 4.01 5.72 -4.34
CA THR A 105 3.59 6.16 -3.00
C THR A 105 2.74 7.43 -3.01
N ALA A 106 2.85 8.26 -4.06
CA ALA A 106 1.97 9.42 -4.22
C ALA A 106 0.55 8.99 -4.60
N TYR A 107 -0.45 9.78 -4.21
CA TYR A 107 -1.86 9.51 -4.50
C TYR A 107 -2.39 10.37 -5.66
N THR A 108 -3.71 10.43 -5.80
CA THR A 108 -4.41 11.27 -6.79
C THR A 108 -3.82 12.69 -6.85
N PRO A 109 -3.57 13.24 -8.05
CA PRO A 109 -2.94 14.55 -8.23
C PRO A 109 -3.87 15.74 -7.92
N TYR A 110 -4.40 15.80 -6.69
CA TYR A 110 -5.20 16.95 -6.21
C TYR A 110 -4.39 18.24 -6.07
N GLN A 111 -3.06 18.16 -5.97
CA GLN A 111 -2.14 19.30 -5.88
C GLN A 111 -1.26 19.33 -7.15
N PRO A 112 -1.70 20.00 -8.22
CA PRO A 112 -1.06 19.88 -9.54
C PRO A 112 0.38 20.37 -9.58
N GLU A 113 0.74 21.41 -8.81
CA GLU A 113 2.06 22.06 -8.80
C GLU A 113 3.18 21.09 -8.38
N ILE A 114 2.84 20.12 -7.52
CA ILE A 114 3.76 19.08 -7.04
C ILE A 114 3.45 17.70 -7.65
N SER A 115 2.70 17.69 -8.75
CA SER A 115 2.21 16.46 -9.39
C SER A 115 2.42 16.39 -10.89
N GLN A 116 3.12 17.37 -11.48
CA GLN A 116 3.27 17.53 -12.92
C GLN A 116 3.81 16.26 -13.61
N GLY A 117 4.79 15.56 -13.04
CA GLY A 117 5.37 14.37 -13.67
C GLY A 117 4.36 13.25 -13.96
N ARG A 118 3.46 12.95 -13.01
CA ARG A 118 2.41 11.93 -13.24
C ARG A 118 1.24 12.43 -14.07
N LEU A 119 0.90 13.72 -13.96
CA LEU A 119 -0.11 14.36 -14.80
C LEU A 119 0.31 14.33 -16.28
N GLU A 120 1.58 14.60 -16.58
CA GLU A 120 2.13 14.50 -17.93
C GLU A 120 2.08 13.06 -18.45
N ALA A 121 2.43 12.07 -17.62
CA ALA A 121 2.32 10.66 -17.99
C ALA A 121 0.88 10.23 -18.31
N LEU A 122 -0.11 10.73 -17.56
CA LEU A 122 -1.53 10.50 -17.83
C LEU A 122 -2.01 11.22 -19.09
N LEU A 123 -1.51 12.41 -19.38
CA LEU A 123 -1.78 13.11 -20.63
C LEU A 123 -1.20 12.33 -21.83
N ASN A 124 0.02 11.79 -21.69
CA ASN A 124 0.61 10.93 -22.71
C ASN A 124 -0.22 9.66 -22.95
N PHE A 125 -0.80 9.09 -21.89
CA PHE A 125 -1.74 7.97 -22.02
C PHE A 125 -3.01 8.38 -22.79
N GLN A 126 -3.61 9.52 -22.46
CA GLN A 126 -4.79 10.04 -23.17
C GLN A 126 -4.49 10.25 -24.65
N THR A 127 -3.37 10.90 -24.98
CA THR A 127 -2.93 11.12 -26.36
C THR A 127 -2.72 9.79 -27.10
N ALA A 128 -2.08 8.81 -26.48
CA ALA A 128 -1.89 7.49 -27.09
C ALA A 128 -3.24 6.81 -27.39
N VAL A 129 -4.22 6.91 -26.49
CA VAL A 129 -5.56 6.36 -26.69
C VAL A 129 -6.30 7.10 -27.81
N THR A 130 -6.28 8.44 -27.83
CA THR A 130 -6.95 9.23 -28.89
C THR A 130 -6.33 8.97 -30.25
N ASP A 131 -5.00 8.88 -30.35
CA ASP A 131 -4.30 8.61 -31.61
C ASP A 131 -4.60 7.21 -32.15
N LEU A 132 -4.66 6.20 -31.27
CA LEU A 132 -4.93 4.81 -31.66
C LEU A 132 -6.41 4.57 -32.01
N THR A 133 -7.34 5.26 -31.36
CA THR A 133 -8.79 5.06 -31.55
C THR A 133 -9.42 6.02 -32.55
N GLY A 134 -8.77 7.16 -32.82
CA GLY A 134 -9.31 8.24 -33.66
C GLY A 134 -10.45 9.03 -33.01
N LEU A 135 -10.65 8.90 -31.69
CA LEU A 135 -11.64 9.66 -30.92
C LEU A 135 -11.04 10.96 -30.37
N GLU A 136 -11.91 11.95 -30.12
CA GLU A 136 -11.47 13.31 -29.77
C GLU A 136 -10.92 13.44 -28.33
N ILE A 137 -11.44 12.65 -27.39
CA ILE A 137 -11.07 12.73 -25.96
C ILE A 137 -11.01 11.34 -25.32
N ALA A 138 -10.11 11.18 -24.36
CA ALA A 138 -9.99 9.99 -23.52
C ALA A 138 -9.86 10.38 -22.04
N ASN A 139 -10.27 9.50 -21.14
CA ASN A 139 -10.07 9.69 -19.70
C ASN A 139 -8.67 9.21 -19.25
N SER A 140 -8.34 9.55 -18.00
CA SER A 140 -7.19 9.00 -17.27
C SER A 140 -7.58 7.76 -16.47
#